data_AF-A0A9X9A8D8-F1
#
_entry.id   AF-A0A9X9A8D8-F1
#
_cell.length_a   1.000
_cell.length_b   1.000
_cell.length_c   1.000
_cell.angle_alpha   90.00
_cell.angle_beta   90.00
_cell.angle_gamma   90.00
#
_symmetry.space_group_name_H-M   'P 1'
#
loop_
_entity.id
_entity.type
_entity.pdbx_description
1 polymer ?
#
loop_
_entity_poly.entity_id
_entity_poly.type
_entity_poly.pdbx_seq_one_letter_code
_entity_poly.pdbx_strand_id
1 'polypeptide(L)'
;VKVKLDYAHPSTSGKSMGTVITDALAKADSQVNFASLDTNNDQVVDSKDGFYIVSFLAGNEQASGGPLPNIWAHQSYAPNTNHDGVTVSGMYTAQGEKQYGHMATIGIPAHELGHSFGLPDLYGDNNRVGSLSIMGNGAWNSLQGEEYGTTPDHMDAWSKVKLGFVTPTVVNTTNNFTLNAIPNNYNVLKIPLKDNTYFLVENRAKVGYDASLPTNSGGIAVWHID
;
A
#
# COMPACT_ATOMS: atom_id res chain seq x y z
N VAL A 1 -0.72 16.48 9.64
CA VAL A 1 -0.61 17.94 9.43
C VAL A 1 -1.61 18.36 8.36
N LYS A 2 -2.25 19.52 8.48
CA LYS A 2 -3.05 20.09 7.39
C LYS A 2 -2.36 21.33 6.86
N VAL A 3 -2.01 21.33 5.58
CA VAL A 3 -1.40 22.47 4.90
C VAL A 3 -2.37 23.06 3.90
N LYS A 4 -2.34 24.39 3.73
CA LYS A 4 -3.05 25.09 2.67
C LYS A 4 -2.02 25.57 1.65
N LEU A 5 -2.26 25.23 0.40
CA LEU A 5 -1.46 25.66 -0.73
C LEU A 5 -2.20 26.79 -1.46
N ASP A 6 -1.45 27.78 -1.94
CA ASP A 6 -2.01 29.03 -2.48
C ASP A 6 -2.34 28.92 -3.99
N TYR A 7 -2.68 27.72 -4.45
CA TYR A 7 -3.01 27.44 -5.85
C TYR A 7 -4.12 26.39 -5.96
N ALA A 8 -4.76 26.36 -7.14
CA ALA A 8 -5.81 25.39 -7.46
C ALA A 8 -5.30 23.95 -7.41
N HIS A 9 -6.20 23.02 -7.12
CA HIS A 9 -5.88 21.61 -6.96
C HIS A 9 -5.15 21.01 -8.18
N PRO A 10 -4.11 20.18 -7.96
CA PRO A 10 -3.39 19.52 -9.04
C PRO A 10 -4.27 18.50 -9.76
N SER A 11 -4.54 18.80 -11.02
CA SER A 11 -5.07 17.86 -12.00
C SER A 11 -3.92 17.09 -12.66
N THR A 12 -4.18 15.95 -13.30
CA THR A 12 -3.25 15.27 -14.22
C THR A 12 -2.70 16.16 -15.35
N SER A 13 -3.33 17.32 -15.59
CA SER A 13 -2.90 18.35 -16.53
C SER A 13 -2.31 19.63 -15.88
N GLY A 14 -2.15 19.63 -14.55
CA GLY A 14 -1.77 20.80 -13.76
C GLY A 14 -0.30 20.81 -13.30
N LYS A 15 -0.05 21.44 -12.15
CA LYS A 15 1.27 21.47 -11.50
C LYS A 15 1.72 20.04 -11.19
N SER A 16 3.00 19.73 -11.45
CA SER A 16 3.60 18.44 -11.10
C SER A 16 3.40 18.11 -9.61
N MET A 17 3.02 16.88 -9.33
CA MET A 17 2.81 16.41 -7.96
C MET A 17 4.08 16.53 -7.10
N GLY A 18 5.26 16.33 -7.69
CA GLY A 18 6.53 16.55 -6.98
C GLY A 18 6.66 17.98 -6.44
N THR A 19 6.29 18.98 -7.24
CA THR A 19 6.26 20.39 -6.78
C THR A 19 5.21 20.60 -5.69
N VAL A 20 4.05 19.95 -5.80
CA VAL A 20 2.98 20.05 -4.79
C VAL A 20 3.45 19.52 -3.44
N ILE A 21 4.15 18.39 -3.42
CA ILE A 21 4.71 17.80 -2.21
C ILE A 21 5.81 18.69 -1.62
N THR A 22 6.74 19.20 -2.44
CA THR A 22 7.76 20.16 -2.00
C THR A 22 7.14 21.41 -1.35
N ASP A 23 6.13 22.01 -1.98
CA ASP A 23 5.44 23.18 -1.43
C ASP A 23 4.69 22.84 -0.13
N ALA A 24 4.12 21.63 -0.03
CA ALA A 24 3.43 21.15 1.17
C ALA A 24 4.38 20.94 2.35
N LEU A 25 5.56 20.35 2.13
CA LEU A 25 6.59 20.17 3.15
C LEU A 25 7.06 21.53 3.70
N ALA A 26 7.31 22.51 2.82
CA ALA A 26 7.69 23.86 3.24
C ALA A 26 6.63 24.56 4.11
N LYS A 27 5.33 24.33 3.85
CA LYS A 27 4.25 24.84 4.71
C LYS A 27 4.13 24.05 6.02
N ALA A 28 4.44 22.75 5.99
CA ALA A 28 4.39 21.87 7.15
C ALA A 28 5.53 22.10 8.15
N ASP A 29 6.66 22.65 7.69
CA ASP A 29 7.88 22.95 8.49
C ASP A 29 7.57 23.75 9.78
N SER A 30 6.67 24.73 9.68
CA SER A 30 6.23 25.50 10.87
C SER A 30 5.41 24.71 11.90
N GLN A 31 4.94 23.51 11.54
CA GLN A 31 4.05 22.66 12.34
C GLN A 31 4.70 21.33 12.74
N VAL A 32 5.78 20.93 12.06
CA VAL A 32 6.49 19.67 12.26
C VAL A 32 7.97 19.98 12.38
N ASN A 33 8.55 19.59 13.51
CA ASN A 33 10.00 19.55 13.62
C ASN A 33 10.51 18.27 12.92
N PHE A 34 10.95 18.38 11.67
CA PHE A 34 11.42 17.24 10.88
C PHE A 34 12.69 16.63 11.46
N ALA A 35 13.56 17.42 12.09
CA ALA A 35 14.75 16.89 12.74
C ALA A 35 14.40 15.93 13.89
N SER A 36 13.21 16.04 14.49
CA SER A 36 12.75 15.08 15.51
C SER A 36 12.33 13.72 14.95
N LEU A 37 12.21 13.61 13.62
CA LEU A 37 11.85 12.40 12.91
C LEU A 37 13.07 11.63 12.39
N ASP A 38 14.27 12.21 12.44
CA ASP A 38 15.52 11.48 12.15
C ASP A 38 15.85 10.59 13.37
N THR A 39 15.36 9.35 13.34
CA THR A 39 15.44 8.43 14.48
C THR A 39 16.75 7.65 14.52
N ASN A 40 17.45 7.61 13.39
CA ASN A 40 18.70 6.88 13.23
C ASN A 40 19.94 7.80 13.23
N ASN A 41 19.73 9.13 13.26
CA ASN A 41 20.72 10.21 13.31
C ASN A 41 21.67 10.25 12.10
N ASP A 42 21.19 9.88 10.90
CA ASP A 42 21.98 9.96 9.66
C ASP A 42 21.79 11.28 8.88
N GLN A 43 21.07 12.25 9.48
CA GLN A 43 20.72 13.55 8.89
C GLN A 43 19.75 13.47 7.71
N VAL A 44 19.14 12.31 7.49
CA VAL A 44 18.12 12.07 6.48
C VAL A 44 16.86 11.56 7.18
N VAL A 45 15.70 12.11 6.83
CA VAL A 45 14.39 11.61 7.28
C VAL A 45 13.78 10.83 6.12
N ASP A 46 13.80 9.50 6.22
CA ASP A 46 13.31 8.61 5.17
C ASP A 46 12.55 7.38 5.70
N SER A 47 12.35 6.36 4.85
CA SER A 47 11.62 5.15 5.22
C SER A 47 12.30 4.32 6.33
N LYS A 48 13.61 4.49 6.56
CA LYS A 48 14.34 3.86 7.66
C LYS A 48 13.95 4.45 9.01
N ASP A 49 13.47 5.69 9.03
CA ASP A 49 12.90 6.33 10.21
C ASP A 49 11.40 6.03 10.41
N GLY A 50 10.82 5.24 9.49
CA GLY A 50 9.38 5.05 9.43
C GLY A 50 8.63 6.30 8.94
N PHE A 51 9.31 7.23 8.26
CA PHE A 51 8.69 8.43 7.70
C PHE A 51 8.13 8.16 6.29
N TYR A 52 6.86 8.51 6.10
CA TYR A 52 6.15 8.38 4.82
C TYR A 52 5.23 9.58 4.60
N ILE A 53 5.23 10.12 3.38
CA ILE A 53 4.31 11.17 2.97
C ILE A 53 3.09 10.53 2.31
N VAL A 54 1.94 10.58 2.98
CA VAL A 54 0.65 10.12 2.43
C VAL A 54 -0.22 11.35 2.18
N SER A 55 -0.50 11.65 0.91
CA SER A 55 -1.21 12.86 0.52
C SER A 55 -2.60 12.58 -0.06
N PHE A 56 -3.60 13.28 0.46
CA PHE A 56 -4.97 13.26 -0.06
C PHE A 56 -5.26 14.59 -0.74
N LEU A 57 -5.54 14.54 -2.03
CA LEU A 57 -5.63 15.72 -2.87
C LEU A 57 -7.12 15.99 -3.15
N ALA A 58 -7.60 17.18 -2.79
CA ALA A 58 -8.98 17.63 -2.96
C ALA A 58 -9.53 17.56 -4.40
N GLY A 59 -10.15 16.45 -4.79
CA GLY A 59 -10.59 16.22 -6.16
C GLY A 59 -10.94 14.75 -6.34
N ASN A 60 -11.12 14.32 -7.58
CA ASN A 60 -11.50 12.94 -7.88
C ASN A 60 -10.29 12.03 -8.11
N GLU A 61 -10.51 10.74 -7.89
CA GLU A 61 -9.58 9.67 -8.24
C GLU A 61 -9.84 9.23 -9.68
N GLN A 62 -8.81 9.30 -10.52
CA GLN A 62 -8.89 8.95 -11.92
C GLN A 62 -9.12 7.45 -12.13
N ALA A 63 -8.58 6.59 -11.25
CA ALA A 63 -8.81 5.14 -11.33
C ALA A 63 -10.31 4.78 -11.20
N SER A 64 -11.10 5.63 -10.54
CA SER A 64 -12.56 5.50 -10.44
C SER A 64 -13.34 6.13 -11.60
N GLY A 65 -12.65 6.67 -12.62
CA GLY A 65 -13.26 7.38 -13.75
C GLY A 65 -13.79 8.77 -13.39
N GLY A 66 -13.33 9.36 -12.27
CA GLY A 66 -13.81 10.65 -11.80
C GLY A 66 -13.46 11.83 -12.74
N PRO A 67 -14.30 12.88 -12.82
CA PRO A 67 -14.06 14.02 -13.70
C PRO A 67 -12.91 14.92 -13.19
N LEU A 68 -12.39 15.79 -14.07
CA LEU A 68 -11.42 16.80 -13.67
C LEU A 68 -12.00 17.79 -12.63
N PRO A 69 -11.19 18.28 -11.68
CA PRO A 69 -9.80 17.91 -11.44
C PRO A 69 -9.71 16.51 -10.81
N ASN A 70 -8.82 15.69 -11.35
CA ASN A 70 -8.54 14.34 -10.85
C ASN A 70 -7.03 14.07 -10.82
N ILE A 71 -6.67 13.05 -10.04
CA ILE A 71 -5.33 12.50 -9.98
C ILE A 71 -5.44 10.99 -10.10
N TRP A 72 -4.50 10.35 -10.79
CA TRP A 72 -4.34 8.90 -10.75
C TRP A 72 -3.50 8.56 -9.52
N ALA A 73 -4.00 7.70 -8.63
CA ALA A 73 -3.28 7.33 -7.42
C ALA A 73 -1.92 6.68 -7.71
N HIS A 74 -0.85 7.14 -7.03
CA HIS A 74 0.50 6.62 -7.28
C HIS A 74 1.45 6.84 -6.10
N GLN A 75 2.47 6.00 -6.02
CA GLN A 75 3.72 6.26 -5.32
C GLN A 75 4.76 6.86 -6.27
N SER A 76 5.43 7.94 -5.86
CA SER A 76 6.56 8.50 -6.60
C SER A 76 7.51 9.29 -5.68
N TYR A 77 8.44 10.03 -6.29
CA TYR A 77 9.46 10.81 -5.63
C TYR A 77 9.39 12.27 -6.06
N ALA A 78 9.26 13.16 -5.08
CA ALA A 78 9.58 14.57 -5.20
C ALA A 78 11.08 14.80 -4.95
N PRO A 79 11.62 15.99 -5.28
CA PRO A 79 12.96 16.35 -4.83
C PRO A 79 13.07 16.31 -3.30
N ASN A 80 14.21 15.82 -2.80
CA ASN A 80 14.53 15.94 -1.38
C ASN A 80 14.68 17.42 -1.02
N THR A 81 14.26 17.77 0.20
CA THR A 81 14.23 19.15 0.70
C THR A 81 14.87 19.23 2.07
N ASN A 82 15.42 20.39 2.45
CA ASN A 82 15.99 20.59 3.78
C ASN A 82 14.97 21.27 4.68
N HIS A 83 14.73 20.66 5.84
CA HIS A 83 13.81 21.14 6.88
C HIS A 83 14.47 20.91 8.23
N ASP A 84 14.47 21.91 9.10
CA ASP A 84 15.11 21.84 10.43
C ASP A 84 16.57 21.32 10.44
N GLY A 85 17.31 21.54 9.35
CA GLY A 85 18.70 21.08 9.23
C GLY A 85 18.88 19.62 8.81
N VAL A 86 17.81 18.86 8.55
CA VAL A 86 17.85 17.49 8.01
C VAL A 86 17.35 17.43 6.57
N THR A 87 17.77 16.42 5.80
CA THR A 87 17.25 16.16 4.46
C THR A 87 16.01 15.27 4.54
N VAL A 88 14.84 15.80 4.18
CA VAL A 88 13.58 15.05 4.13
C VAL A 88 13.43 14.40 2.76
N SER A 89 13.23 13.07 2.75
CA SER A 89 12.95 12.30 1.55
C SER A 89 11.65 12.74 0.88
N GLY A 90 11.70 12.92 -0.43
CA GLY A 90 10.53 13.26 -1.23
C GLY A 90 9.65 12.07 -1.59
N MET A 91 9.84 10.87 -1.02
CA MET A 91 8.98 9.71 -1.31
C MET A 91 7.56 9.96 -0.82
N TYR A 92 6.58 9.87 -1.72
CA TYR A 92 5.18 10.16 -1.41
C TYR A 92 4.22 9.19 -2.08
N THR A 93 3.03 9.05 -1.49
CA THR A 93 1.82 8.58 -2.18
C THR A 93 0.86 9.73 -2.39
N ALA A 94 0.19 9.76 -3.53
CA ALA A 94 -0.83 10.74 -3.86
C ALA A 94 -2.08 10.04 -4.36
N GLN A 95 -3.24 10.44 -3.85
CA GLN A 95 -4.54 9.89 -4.21
C GLN A 95 -5.63 10.97 -4.16
N GLY A 96 -6.68 10.78 -4.96
CA GLY A 96 -7.86 11.66 -4.92
C GLY A 96 -8.60 11.57 -3.58
N GLU A 97 -9.12 12.70 -3.10
CA GLU A 97 -9.99 12.74 -1.92
C GLU A 97 -11.33 12.01 -2.13
N LYS A 98 -11.78 11.91 -3.38
CA LYS A 98 -13.08 11.34 -3.76
C LYS A 98 -12.95 10.26 -4.81
N GLN A 99 -13.76 9.21 -4.71
CA GLN A 99 -13.89 8.15 -5.70
C GLN A 99 -15.36 7.81 -5.89
N TYR A 100 -15.80 7.51 -7.12
CA TYR A 100 -17.20 7.19 -7.44
C TYR A 100 -18.28 8.14 -6.84
N GLY A 101 -17.94 9.40 -6.57
CA GLY A 101 -18.85 10.39 -5.98
C GLY A 101 -18.92 10.40 -4.45
N HIS A 102 -18.17 9.55 -3.75
CA HIS A 102 -18.02 9.52 -2.30
C HIS A 102 -16.57 9.80 -1.87
N MET A 103 -16.31 9.93 -0.57
CA MET A 103 -14.95 10.10 -0.05
C MET A 103 -14.13 8.82 -0.27
N ALA A 104 -12.85 8.97 -0.58
CA ALA A 104 -11.92 7.85 -0.77
C ALA A 104 -11.96 6.91 0.44
N THR A 105 -12.05 5.61 0.15
CA THR A 105 -11.96 4.53 1.14
C THR A 105 -10.48 4.16 1.33
N ILE A 106 -10.22 3.19 2.22
CA ILE A 106 -8.85 2.85 2.63
C ILE A 106 -8.08 2.03 1.58
N GLY A 107 -8.78 1.38 0.64
CA GLY A 107 -8.20 0.47 -0.35
C GLY A 107 -7.04 1.03 -1.15
N ILE A 108 -7.28 2.11 -1.92
CA ILE A 108 -6.24 2.75 -2.74
C ILE A 108 -5.09 3.30 -1.89
N PRO A 109 -5.33 4.11 -0.83
CA PRO A 109 -4.23 4.59 0.02
C PRO A 109 -3.36 3.46 0.59
N ALA A 110 -3.96 2.33 0.97
CA ALA A 110 -3.24 1.19 1.50
C ALA A 110 -2.43 0.45 0.41
N HIS A 111 -2.96 0.36 -0.82
CA HIS A 111 -2.23 -0.14 -1.99
C HIS A 111 -0.99 0.70 -2.29
N GLU A 112 -1.15 2.02 -2.39
CA GLU A 112 -0.03 2.93 -2.68
C GLU A 112 1.02 2.95 -1.56
N LEU A 113 0.57 2.83 -0.31
CA LEU A 113 1.49 2.69 0.82
C LEU A 113 2.29 1.37 0.73
N GLY A 114 1.69 0.31 0.20
CA GLY A 114 2.39 -0.94 -0.13
C GLY A 114 3.59 -0.72 -1.07
N HIS A 115 3.45 0.13 -2.08
CA HIS A 115 4.59 0.51 -2.95
C HIS A 115 5.68 1.26 -2.19
N SER A 116 5.30 2.11 -1.24
CA SER A 116 6.26 2.81 -0.38
C SER A 116 7.07 1.84 0.50
N PHE A 117 6.54 0.65 0.79
CA PHE A 117 7.25 -0.45 1.45
C PHE A 117 8.04 -1.35 0.48
N GLY A 118 8.05 -1.03 -0.82
CA GLY A 118 8.79 -1.77 -1.85
C GLY A 118 8.05 -2.95 -2.46
N LEU A 119 6.72 -3.01 -2.33
CA LEU A 119 5.91 -4.01 -3.04
C LEU A 119 5.60 -3.53 -4.47
N PRO A 120 5.68 -4.41 -5.48
CA PRO A 120 5.22 -4.12 -6.84
C PRO A 120 3.71 -4.30 -6.97
N ASP A 121 3.16 -3.81 -8.09
CA ASP A 121 1.85 -4.22 -8.57
C ASP A 121 1.81 -5.72 -8.87
N LEU A 122 0.74 -6.38 -8.41
CA LEU A 122 0.50 -7.81 -8.62
C LEU A 122 -0.72 -8.08 -9.52
N TYR A 123 -1.19 -7.08 -10.29
CA TYR A 123 -2.13 -7.27 -11.40
C TYR A 123 -1.42 -7.33 -12.76
N GLY A 124 -2.15 -7.73 -13.81
CA GLY A 124 -1.65 -7.81 -15.19
C GLY A 124 -1.42 -9.23 -15.69
N ASP A 125 -0.83 -9.36 -16.89
CA ASP A 125 -0.72 -10.66 -17.56
C ASP A 125 0.22 -11.64 -16.84
N ASN A 126 1.28 -11.12 -16.21
CA ASN A 126 2.31 -11.89 -15.54
C ASN A 126 2.06 -12.05 -14.03
N ASN A 127 1.29 -11.16 -13.40
CA ASN A 127 0.94 -11.22 -11.99
C ASN A 127 -0.58 -11.32 -11.85
N ARG A 128 -1.07 -12.51 -11.48
CA ARG A 128 -2.52 -12.84 -11.48
C ARG A 128 -3.05 -13.16 -10.09
N VAL A 129 -2.79 -12.28 -9.12
CA VAL A 129 -3.37 -12.47 -7.77
C VAL A 129 -4.86 -12.10 -7.72
N GLY A 130 -5.35 -11.37 -8.72
CA GLY A 130 -6.75 -10.95 -8.80
C GLY A 130 -7.18 -10.20 -7.54
N SER A 131 -8.38 -10.49 -7.07
CA SER A 131 -8.94 -9.95 -5.83
C SER A 131 -8.60 -10.82 -4.61
N LEU A 132 -7.33 -11.26 -4.48
CA LEU A 132 -6.85 -12.00 -3.30
C LEU A 132 -5.68 -11.29 -2.57
N SER A 133 -5.21 -10.17 -3.11
CA SER A 133 -4.18 -9.33 -2.52
C SER A 133 -4.52 -7.87 -2.72
N ILE A 134 -4.22 -7.05 -1.71
CA ILE A 134 -4.30 -5.60 -1.82
C ILE A 134 -3.37 -5.05 -2.91
N MET A 135 -2.26 -5.73 -3.23
CA MET A 135 -1.37 -5.32 -4.32
C MET A 135 -1.91 -5.70 -5.71
N GLY A 136 -3.08 -6.36 -5.77
CA GLY A 136 -3.85 -6.60 -6.98
C GLY A 136 -5.20 -5.88 -6.92
N ASN A 137 -6.24 -6.53 -7.45
CA ASN A 137 -7.60 -5.98 -7.43
C ASN A 137 -8.24 -6.03 -6.02
N GLY A 138 -7.59 -6.66 -5.04
CA GLY A 138 -8.08 -6.74 -3.67
C GLY A 138 -8.18 -5.37 -2.99
N ALA A 139 -7.49 -4.35 -3.50
CA ALA A 139 -7.66 -2.96 -3.04
C ALA A 139 -9.08 -2.41 -3.25
N TRP A 140 -9.83 -2.96 -4.21
CA TRP A 140 -11.21 -2.53 -4.52
C TRP A 140 -12.29 -3.39 -3.86
N ASN A 141 -11.89 -4.44 -3.13
CA ASN A 141 -12.84 -5.31 -2.46
C ASN A 141 -13.69 -4.53 -1.44
N SER A 142 -14.90 -5.04 -1.21
CA SER A 142 -15.92 -4.45 -0.34
C SER A 142 -16.95 -5.51 0.02
N LEU A 143 -17.62 -5.33 1.17
CA LEU A 143 -18.80 -6.12 1.50
C LEU A 143 -20.03 -5.61 0.76
N GLN A 144 -21.08 -6.43 0.73
CA GLN A 144 -22.35 -6.01 0.15
C GLN A 144 -22.90 -4.78 0.88
N GLY A 145 -23.15 -3.70 0.13
CA GLY A 145 -23.67 -2.44 0.65
C GLY A 145 -22.59 -1.46 1.11
N GLU A 146 -21.31 -1.82 1.01
CA GLU A 146 -20.20 -0.90 1.21
C GLU A 146 -19.79 -0.22 -0.09
N GLU A 147 -19.16 0.94 0.04
CA GLU A 147 -18.45 1.56 -1.07
C GLU A 147 -17.19 0.75 -1.41
N TYR A 148 -16.80 0.74 -2.69
CA TYR A 148 -15.62 -0.01 -3.14
C TYR A 148 -14.35 0.39 -2.38
N GLY A 149 -13.53 -0.60 -2.00
CA GLY A 149 -12.29 -0.42 -1.23
C GLY A 149 -12.49 -0.09 0.25
N THR A 150 -13.71 -0.17 0.80
CA THR A 150 -13.97 -0.02 2.25
C THR A 150 -13.34 -1.18 3.03
N THR A 151 -13.47 -2.39 2.49
CA THR A 151 -12.92 -3.62 3.06
C THR A 151 -11.98 -4.23 2.02
N PRO A 152 -10.77 -3.67 1.80
CA PRO A 152 -9.80 -4.28 0.90
C PRO A 152 -9.25 -5.56 1.54
N ASP A 153 -8.73 -6.49 0.72
CA ASP A 153 -8.11 -7.70 1.26
C ASP A 153 -6.80 -7.40 2.00
N HIS A 154 -6.37 -8.33 2.84
CA HIS A 154 -4.98 -8.35 3.28
C HIS A 154 -4.01 -8.58 2.10
N MET A 155 -2.75 -8.18 2.31
CA MET A 155 -1.61 -8.59 1.49
C MET A 155 -1.56 -10.12 1.34
N ASP A 156 -1.16 -10.60 0.16
CA ASP A 156 -0.82 -11.99 -0.09
C ASP A 156 0.38 -12.47 0.76
N ALA A 157 0.56 -13.79 0.83
CA ALA A 157 1.66 -14.39 1.59
C ALA A 157 3.04 -13.91 1.13
N TRP A 158 3.26 -13.69 -0.17
CA TRP A 158 4.57 -13.23 -0.67
C TRP A 158 4.87 -11.82 -0.19
N SER A 159 3.90 -10.91 -0.31
CA SER A 159 4.01 -9.54 0.18
C SER A 159 4.30 -9.50 1.69
N LYS A 160 3.60 -10.32 2.50
CA LYS A 160 3.84 -10.43 3.95
C LYS A 160 5.24 -10.98 4.28
N VAL A 161 5.70 -11.99 3.55
CA VAL A 161 7.05 -12.57 3.72
C VAL A 161 8.13 -11.55 3.32
N LYS A 162 7.95 -10.86 2.18
CA LYS A 162 8.88 -9.85 1.68
C LYS A 162 9.05 -8.68 2.65
N LEU A 163 7.97 -8.23 3.26
CA LEU A 163 7.99 -7.16 4.27
C LEU A 163 8.36 -7.63 5.68
N GLY A 164 8.58 -8.94 5.88
CA GLY A 164 8.98 -9.50 7.16
C GLY A 164 7.85 -9.61 8.21
N PHE A 165 6.58 -9.43 7.82
CA PHE A 165 5.44 -9.63 8.72
C PHE A 165 5.29 -11.09 9.15
N VAL A 166 5.79 -12.03 8.36
CA VAL A 166 5.80 -13.47 8.67
C VAL A 166 7.07 -14.10 8.14
N THR A 167 7.71 -14.94 8.95
CA THR A 167 8.79 -15.81 8.49
C THR A 167 8.19 -17.16 8.11
N PRO A 168 8.32 -17.62 6.85
CA PRO A 168 7.68 -18.86 6.42
C PRO A 168 8.45 -20.08 6.94
N THR A 169 7.72 -21.16 7.23
CA THR A 169 8.33 -22.46 7.56
C THR A 169 8.68 -23.20 6.27
N VAL A 170 9.96 -23.51 6.07
CA VAL A 170 10.42 -24.27 4.89
C VAL A 170 10.04 -25.74 5.04
N VAL A 171 9.33 -26.27 4.05
CA VAL A 171 8.85 -27.65 4.01
C VAL A 171 9.68 -28.46 3.03
N ASN A 172 10.50 -29.37 3.55
CA ASN A 172 11.39 -30.25 2.77
C ASN A 172 11.02 -31.74 2.89
N THR A 173 9.91 -32.06 3.54
CA THR A 173 9.49 -33.42 3.86
C THR A 173 7.99 -33.58 3.71
N THR A 174 7.54 -34.77 3.32
CA THR A 174 6.11 -35.13 3.37
C THR A 174 5.66 -35.31 4.81
N ASN A 175 4.91 -34.35 5.34
CA ASN A 175 4.37 -34.37 6.70
C ASN A 175 3.04 -33.61 6.76
N ASN A 176 2.31 -33.74 7.86
CA ASN A 176 1.13 -32.95 8.15
C ASN A 176 1.53 -31.59 8.74
N PHE A 177 0.96 -30.52 8.22
CA PHE A 177 1.17 -29.16 8.70
C PHE A 177 -0.17 -28.50 9.02
N THR A 178 -0.18 -27.65 10.06
CA THR A 178 -1.34 -26.83 10.42
C THR A 178 -1.11 -25.39 9.94
N LEU A 179 -2.08 -24.85 9.22
CA LEU A 179 -2.10 -23.46 8.76
C LEU A 179 -3.20 -22.69 9.49
N ASN A 180 -2.80 -21.68 10.26
CA ASN A 180 -3.70 -20.78 10.96
C ASN A 180 -3.88 -19.51 10.13
N ALA A 181 -5.12 -19.03 10.05
CA ALA A 181 -5.44 -17.73 9.49
C ALA A 181 -5.22 -16.61 10.52
N ILE A 182 -5.14 -15.37 10.04
CA ILE A 182 -5.24 -14.17 10.88
C ILE A 182 -6.56 -14.22 11.69
N PRO A 183 -6.61 -13.66 12.92
CA PRO A 183 -5.52 -12.95 13.61
C PRO A 183 -4.63 -13.83 14.49
N ASN A 184 -4.94 -15.12 14.63
CA ASN A 184 -4.34 -15.96 15.67
C ASN A 184 -3.26 -16.88 15.11
N ASN A 185 -2.00 -16.66 15.50
CA ASN A 185 -0.86 -17.52 15.15
C ASN A 185 -0.71 -17.76 13.64
N TYR A 186 -1.01 -16.73 12.84
CA TYR A 186 -0.92 -16.80 11.38
C TYR A 186 0.47 -17.29 10.94
N ASN A 187 0.49 -18.25 10.03
CA ASN A 187 1.71 -18.84 9.52
C ASN A 187 1.63 -19.14 8.02
N VAL A 188 2.80 -19.19 7.40
CA VAL A 188 2.98 -19.47 5.97
C VAL A 188 3.96 -20.64 5.82
N LEU A 189 3.66 -21.57 4.93
CA LEU A 189 4.60 -22.61 4.52
C LEU A 189 5.30 -22.18 3.22
N LYS A 190 6.60 -22.44 3.12
CA LYS A 190 7.36 -22.30 1.87
C LYS A 190 7.76 -23.70 1.38
N ILE A 191 7.35 -24.05 0.18
CA ILE A 191 7.70 -25.32 -0.47
C ILE A 191 8.68 -25.00 -1.61
N PRO A 192 10.00 -25.22 -1.43
CA PRO A 192 10.98 -24.98 -2.48
C PRO A 192 10.76 -25.89 -3.68
N LEU A 193 10.96 -25.35 -4.89
CA LEU A 193 10.95 -26.11 -6.14
C LEU A 193 12.36 -26.03 -6.78
N LYS A 194 12.45 -26.29 -8.09
CA LYS A 194 13.67 -26.10 -8.88
C LYS A 194 13.82 -24.64 -9.31
N ASP A 195 15.01 -24.27 -9.76
CA ASP A 195 15.30 -22.98 -10.41
C ASP A 195 14.90 -21.75 -9.58
N ASN A 196 15.08 -21.83 -8.24
CA ASN A 196 14.73 -20.80 -7.26
C ASN A 196 13.24 -20.43 -7.16
N THR A 197 12.36 -21.16 -7.85
CA THR A 197 10.91 -21.03 -7.70
C THR A 197 10.40 -21.72 -6.43
N TYR A 198 9.24 -21.30 -5.93
CA TYR A 198 8.64 -21.91 -4.75
C TYR A 198 7.14 -21.65 -4.65
N PHE A 199 6.46 -22.49 -3.88
CA PHE A 199 5.11 -22.18 -3.43
C PHE A 199 5.13 -21.55 -2.04
N LEU A 200 4.25 -20.57 -1.82
CA LEU A 200 3.81 -20.18 -0.48
C LEU A 200 2.39 -20.68 -0.26
N VAL A 201 2.15 -21.24 0.92
CA VAL A 201 0.82 -21.73 1.30
C VAL A 201 0.38 -21.03 2.56
N GLU A 202 -0.81 -20.46 2.55
CA GLU A 202 -1.42 -19.81 3.70
C GLU A 202 -2.89 -20.21 3.85
N ASN A 203 -3.45 -20.04 5.05
CA ASN A 203 -4.89 -20.11 5.28
C ASN A 203 -5.45 -18.70 5.43
N ARG A 204 -6.50 -18.38 4.67
CA ARG A 204 -7.20 -17.10 4.66
C ARG A 204 -8.62 -17.31 5.17
N ALA A 205 -8.98 -16.68 6.29
CA ALA A 205 -10.35 -16.72 6.82
C ALA A 205 -11.06 -15.40 6.51
N LYS A 206 -12.39 -15.44 6.32
CA LYS A 206 -13.21 -14.24 6.08
C LYS A 206 -13.43 -13.45 7.37
N VAL A 207 -12.38 -12.79 7.86
CA VAL A 207 -12.38 -11.98 9.09
C VAL A 207 -11.62 -10.68 8.89
N GLY A 208 -12.03 -9.63 9.58
CA GLY A 208 -11.44 -8.30 9.42
C GLY A 208 -11.50 -7.84 7.96
N TYR A 209 -10.37 -7.39 7.43
CA TYR A 209 -10.24 -6.95 6.04
C TYR A 209 -10.41 -8.09 5.02
N ASP A 210 -10.16 -9.34 5.40
CA ASP A 210 -10.44 -10.50 4.53
C ASP A 210 -11.93 -10.90 4.49
N ALA A 211 -12.82 -10.19 5.19
CA ALA A 211 -14.26 -10.46 5.15
C ALA A 211 -14.83 -10.34 3.73
N SER A 212 -14.21 -9.52 2.87
CA SER A 212 -14.58 -9.30 1.47
C SER A 212 -13.96 -10.28 0.48
N LEU A 213 -13.13 -11.24 0.94
CA LEU A 213 -12.47 -12.21 0.04
C LEU A 213 -13.48 -12.82 -0.95
N PRO A 214 -13.14 -12.93 -2.25
CA PRO A 214 -14.02 -13.42 -3.32
C PRO A 214 -14.09 -14.96 -3.30
N THR A 215 -14.31 -15.52 -2.12
CA THR A 215 -14.46 -16.95 -1.86
C THR A 215 -15.69 -17.16 -1.00
N ASN A 216 -16.23 -18.38 -1.03
CA ASN A 216 -17.43 -18.72 -0.26
C ASN A 216 -17.18 -18.67 1.26
N SER A 217 -16.00 -19.11 1.72
CA SER A 217 -15.71 -19.30 3.15
C SER A 217 -14.27 -18.97 3.56
N GLY A 218 -13.46 -18.39 2.66
CA GLY A 218 -12.00 -18.41 2.80
C GLY A 218 -11.44 -19.78 2.41
N GLY A 219 -10.23 -20.09 2.86
CA GLY A 219 -9.58 -21.38 2.67
C GLY A 219 -8.07 -21.27 2.46
N ILE A 220 -7.51 -22.33 1.89
CA ILE A 220 -6.08 -22.39 1.59
C ILE A 220 -5.80 -21.68 0.28
N ALA A 221 -4.88 -20.70 0.32
CA ALA A 221 -4.31 -20.07 -0.85
C ALA A 221 -2.91 -20.64 -1.11
N VAL A 222 -2.62 -20.93 -2.37
CA VAL A 222 -1.31 -21.41 -2.85
C VAL A 222 -0.79 -20.40 -3.87
N TRP A 223 0.35 -19.79 -3.56
CA TRP A 223 1.00 -18.77 -4.37
C TRP A 223 2.22 -19.36 -5.05
N HIS A 224 2.28 -19.32 -6.38
CA HIS A 224 3.47 -19.68 -7.14
C HIS A 224 4.36 -18.46 -7.31
N ILE A 225 5.63 -18.58 -6.92
CA ILE A 225 6.63 -17.51 -7.05
C ILE A 225 7.74 -18.00 -7.97
N ASP A 226 7.96 -17.25 -9.05
CA ASP A 226 8.91 -17.52 -10.13
C ASP A 226 10.07 -16.50 -10.21
#